data_AF-A0A359EXL1-F1
#
_entry.id   AF-A0A359EXL1-F1
#
_cell.length_a   1.000
_cell.length_b   1.000
_cell.length_c   1.000
_cell.angle_alpha   90.00
_cell.angle_beta   90.00
_cell.angle_gamma   90.00
#
_symmetry.space_group_name_H-M   'P 1'
#
loop_
_entity.id
_entity.type
_entity.pdbx_description
1 polymer ?
#
loop_
_entity_poly.entity_id
_entity_poly.type
_entity_poly.pdbx_seq_one_letter_code
_entity_poly.pdbx_strand_id
1 'polypeptide(L)'
;MEEILDKSNKAVQELQKALDRYIALEEEIRELELYYTGGQWQKDFADDEAGKLPRDLKRGVLSEDAVYDFLALRNEVLSKIREES
;
A
#
# COMPACT_ATOMS: atom_id res chain seq x y z
N MET A 1 24.87 -24.76 13.28
CA MET A 1 25.18 -23.32 13.47
C MET A 1 25.39 -22.64 12.12
N GLU A 2 26.27 -23.12 11.25
CA GLU A 2 26.44 -22.57 9.89
C GLU A 2 25.13 -22.50 9.09
N GLU A 3 24.40 -23.62 8.99
CA GLU A 3 23.12 -23.66 8.30
C GLU A 3 22.07 -22.70 8.89
N ILE A 4 22.15 -22.43 10.20
CA ILE A 4 21.26 -21.47 10.87
C ILE A 4 21.66 -20.04 10.44
N LEU A 5 22.96 -19.74 10.44
CA LEU A 5 23.48 -18.45 9.99
C LEU A 5 23.12 -18.16 8.53
N ASP A 6 23.27 -19.13 7.64
CA ASP A 6 22.93 -18.98 6.22
C ASP A 6 21.45 -18.69 6.00
N LYS A 7 20.58 -19.46 6.69
CA LYS A 7 19.12 -19.26 6.62
C LYS A 7 18.73 -17.89 7.16
N SER A 8 19.29 -17.49 8.31
CA SER A 8 19.02 -16.19 8.93
C SER A 8 19.50 -15.04 8.03
N ASN A 9 20.72 -15.11 7.49
CA ASN A 9 21.26 -14.09 6.58
C ASN A 9 20.37 -13.91 5.34
N LYS A 10 19.93 -15.02 4.74
CA LYS A 10 19.05 -14.96 3.58
C LYS A 10 17.72 -14.27 3.92
N ALA A 11 17.08 -14.66 5.02
CA ALA A 11 15.79 -14.10 5.45
C ALA A 11 15.90 -12.58 5.72
N VAL A 12 16.94 -12.15 6.43
CA VAL A 12 17.19 -10.73 6.73
C VAL A 12 17.44 -9.92 5.45
N GLN A 13 18.22 -10.45 4.50
CA GLN A 13 18.47 -9.78 3.23
C GLN A 13 17.22 -9.66 2.35
N GLU A 14 16.36 -10.68 2.35
CA GLU A 14 15.09 -10.65 1.62
C GLU A 14 14.13 -9.63 2.24
N LEU A 15 14.05 -9.58 3.58
CA LEU A 15 13.26 -8.59 4.30
C LEU A 15 13.77 -7.16 4.04
N GLN A 16 15.08 -6.92 4.14
CA GLN A 16 15.67 -5.61 3.87
C GLN A 16 15.32 -5.11 2.46
N LYS A 17 15.48 -5.97 1.44
CA LYS A 17 15.15 -5.60 0.05
C LYS A 17 13.67 -5.29 -0.14
N ALA A 18 12.79 -6.01 0.53
CA ALA A 18 11.36 -5.75 0.48
C ALA A 18 11.03 -4.41 1.17
N LEU A 19 11.64 -4.15 2.32
CA LEU A 19 11.46 -2.90 3.06
C LEU A 19 11.98 -1.69 2.28
N ASP A 20 13.16 -1.79 1.66
CA ASP A 20 13.74 -0.72 0.84
C ASP A 20 12.81 -0.34 -0.32
N ARG A 21 12.22 -1.35 -1.00
CA ARG A 21 11.25 -1.12 -2.09
C ARG A 21 9.98 -0.45 -1.59
N TYR A 22 9.51 -0.84 -0.42
CA TYR A 22 8.33 -0.23 0.19
C TYR A 22 8.61 1.22 0.61
N ILE A 23 9.74 1.49 1.26
CA ILE A 23 10.16 2.85 1.66
C ILE A 23 10.31 3.76 0.44
N ALA A 24 10.79 3.23 -0.68
CA ALA A 24 10.91 3.99 -1.93
C ALA A 24 9.58 4.44 -2.53
N LEU A 25 8.44 3.87 -2.07
CA LEU A 25 7.08 4.22 -2.50
C LEU A 25 6.32 5.07 -1.47
N GLU A 26 6.97 5.47 -0.38
CA GLU A 26 6.29 6.09 0.76
C GLU A 26 5.64 7.43 0.39
N GLU A 27 6.22 8.21 -0.54
CA GLU A 27 5.58 9.45 -1.01
C GLU A 27 4.34 9.15 -1.86
N GLU A 28 4.41 8.19 -2.78
CA GLU A 28 3.27 7.79 -3.60
C GLU A 28 2.14 7.18 -2.76
N ILE A 29 2.49 6.44 -1.71
CA ILE A 29 1.53 5.91 -0.74
C ILE A 29 0.86 7.06 0.04
N ARG A 30 1.61 8.08 0.44
CA ARG A 30 1.05 9.30 1.05
C ARG A 30 0.11 10.03 0.10
N GLU A 31 0.46 10.16 -1.17
CA GLU A 31 -0.42 10.75 -2.17
C GLU A 31 -1.73 9.95 -2.32
N LEU A 32 -1.65 8.62 -2.33
CA LEU A 32 -2.83 7.75 -2.38
C LEU A 32 -3.72 7.89 -1.14
N GLU A 33 -3.12 7.95 0.05
CA GLU A 33 -3.83 8.17 1.32
C GLU A 33 -4.53 9.55 1.33
N LEU A 34 -3.83 10.59 0.88
CA LEU A 34 -4.40 11.94 0.77
C LEU A 34 -5.54 11.99 -0.25
N TYR A 35 -5.40 11.31 -1.39
CA TYR A 35 -6.46 11.20 -2.38
C TYR A 35 -7.72 10.56 -1.80
N TYR A 36 -7.56 9.45 -1.06
CA TYR A 36 -8.67 8.71 -0.46
C TYR A 36 -9.36 9.48 0.68
N THR A 37 -8.58 10.11 1.56
CA THR A 37 -9.09 10.80 2.74
C THR A 37 -9.47 12.27 2.50
N GLY A 38 -8.93 12.88 1.44
CA GLY A 38 -8.98 14.32 1.17
C GLY A 38 -10.18 14.82 0.36
N GLY A 39 -11.22 13.99 0.13
CA GLY A 39 -12.44 14.42 -0.56
C GLY A 39 -12.43 14.20 -2.07
N GLN A 40 -11.24 14.11 -2.70
CA GLN A 40 -11.11 13.95 -4.15
C GLN A 40 -11.62 12.58 -4.60
N TRP A 41 -11.34 11.51 -3.84
CA TRP A 41 -11.86 10.18 -4.11
C TRP A 41 -13.39 10.14 -4.15
N GLN A 42 -14.09 10.77 -3.19
CA GLN A 42 -15.56 10.80 -3.16
C GLN A 42 -16.14 11.49 -4.40
N LYS A 43 -15.47 12.54 -4.88
CA LYS A 43 -15.88 13.26 -6.10
C LYS A 43 -15.71 12.38 -7.33
N ASP A 44 -14.55 11.74 -7.47
CA ASP A 44 -14.26 10.89 -8.62
C ASP A 44 -15.15 9.64 -8.63
N PHE A 45 -15.47 9.09 -7.46
CA PHE A 45 -16.46 8.04 -7.29
C PHE A 45 -17.86 8.49 -7.75
N ALA A 46 -18.32 9.67 -7.33
CA ALA A 46 -19.62 10.21 -7.76
C ALA A 46 -19.68 10.50 -9.27
N ASP A 47 -18.57 10.95 -9.87
CA ASP A 47 -18.46 11.15 -11.31
C ASP A 47 -18.45 9.81 -12.08
N ASP A 48 -17.88 8.74 -11.50
CA ASP A 48 -17.96 7.39 -12.05
C ASP A 48 -19.39 6.84 -12.04
N GLU A 49 -20.07 6.94 -10.89
CA GLU A 49 -21.47 6.54 -10.72
C GLU A 49 -22.41 7.33 -11.65
N ALA A 50 -22.09 8.59 -11.93
CA ALA A 50 -22.82 9.42 -12.89
C ALA A 50 -22.47 9.12 -14.36
N GLY A 51 -21.57 8.17 -14.63
CA GLY A 51 -21.16 7.77 -15.98
C GLY A 51 -20.33 8.82 -16.72
N LYS A 52 -19.68 9.74 -16.00
CA LYS A 52 -18.88 10.84 -16.58
C LYS A 52 -17.45 10.42 -16.91
N LEU A 53 -16.98 9.29 -16.36
CA LEU A 53 -15.63 8.79 -16.61
C LEU A 53 -15.54 7.94 -17.90
N PRO A 54 -14.41 8.00 -18.63
CA PRO A 54 -14.20 7.17 -19.81
C PRO A 54 -14.35 5.68 -19.51
N ARG A 55 -14.94 4.93 -20.45
CA ARG A 55 -15.22 3.49 -20.25
C ARG A 55 -13.94 2.65 -20.09
N ASP A 56 -12.85 3.08 -20.72
CA ASP A 56 -11.54 2.44 -20.72
C ASP A 56 -10.65 2.88 -19.55
N LEU A 57 -11.11 3.80 -18.71
CA LEU A 57 -10.37 4.22 -17.52
C LEU A 57 -10.25 3.04 -16.53
N LYS A 58 -9.03 2.75 -16.09
CA LYS A 58 -8.78 1.80 -15.00
C LYS A 58 -9.26 2.42 -13.69
N ARG A 59 -10.27 1.80 -13.08
CA ARG A 59 -10.99 2.33 -11.91
C ARG A 59 -10.80 1.51 -10.64
N GLY A 60 -9.68 0.79 -10.54
CA GLY A 60 -9.38 -0.03 -9.35
C GLY A 60 -9.26 0.80 -8.06
N VAL A 61 -8.86 2.07 -8.15
CA VAL A 61 -8.85 2.97 -6.97
C VAL A 61 -10.23 3.45 -6.55
N LEU A 62 -11.26 3.27 -7.40
CA LEU A 62 -12.65 3.64 -7.11
C LEU A 62 -13.48 2.47 -6.59
N SER A 63 -12.92 1.26 -6.51
CA SER A 63 -13.54 0.24 -5.66
C SER A 63 -13.37 0.70 -4.21
N GLU A 64 -14.49 0.84 -3.49
CA GLU A 64 -14.55 1.25 -2.08
C GLU A 64 -13.50 0.53 -1.22
N ASP A 65 -13.32 -0.77 -1.44
CA ASP A 65 -12.46 -1.61 -0.61
C ASP A 65 -10.96 -1.49 -0.91
N ALA A 66 -10.54 -1.21 -2.15
CA ALA A 66 -9.14 -1.42 -2.55
C ALA A 66 -8.14 -0.52 -1.83
N VAL A 67 -8.45 0.78 -1.68
CA VAL A 67 -7.55 1.71 -0.98
C VAL A 67 -7.65 1.51 0.52
N TYR A 68 -8.84 1.22 1.05
CA TYR A 68 -9.04 0.91 2.46
C TYR A 68 -8.26 -0.32 2.90
N ASP A 69 -8.43 -1.45 2.21
CA ASP A 69 -7.75 -2.71 2.52
C ASP A 69 -6.24 -2.57 2.46
N PHE A 70 -5.74 -1.82 1.48
CA PHE A 70 -4.31 -1.52 1.37
C PHE A 70 -3.79 -0.72 2.59
N LEU A 71 -4.48 0.36 2.98
CA LEU A 71 -4.08 1.18 4.13
C LEU A 71 -4.18 0.40 5.45
N ALA A 72 -5.18 -0.46 5.61
CA ALA A 72 -5.33 -1.35 6.76
C ALA A 72 -4.16 -2.35 6.86
N LEU A 73 -3.85 -3.04 5.76
CA LEU A 73 -2.72 -3.97 5.69
C LEU A 73 -1.38 -3.26 5.99
N ARG A 74 -1.18 -2.07 5.42
CA ARG A 74 0.00 -1.24 5.67
C ARG A 74 0.19 -0.98 7.16
N ASN A 75 -0.88 -0.55 7.84
CA ASN A 75 -0.83 -0.27 9.28
C ASN A 75 -0.49 -1.52 10.10
N GLU A 76 -1.06 -2.68 9.74
CA GLU A 76 -0.73 -3.95 10.39
C GLU A 76 0.76 -4.31 10.23
N VAL A 77 1.30 -4.19 9.02
CA VAL A 77 2.72 -4.47 8.73
C VAL A 77 3.63 -3.54 9.54
N LEU A 78 3.33 -2.23 9.58
CA LEU A 78 4.12 -1.26 10.34
C LEU A 78 4.06 -1.51 11.85
N SER A 79 2.91 -1.95 12.39
CA SER A 79 2.80 -2.35 13.80
C SER A 79 3.73 -3.50 14.13
N LYS A 80 3.75 -4.55 13.28
CA LYS A 80 4.63 -5.70 13.46
C LYS A 80 6.10 -5.31 13.42
N ILE A 81 6.49 -4.43 12.49
CA ILE A 81 7.89 -3.94 12.43
C ILE A 81 8.26 -3.21 13.72
N ARG A 82 7.37 -2.37 14.25
CA ARG A 82 7.60 -1.60 15.48
C ARG A 82 7.63 -2.47 16.74
N GLU A 83 6.82 -3.51 16.81
CA GLU A 83 6.79 -4.44 17.95
C GLU A 83 8.06 -5.30 18.05
N GLU A 84 8.69 -5.57 16.91
CA GLU A 84 9.90 -6.40 16.80
C GLU A 84 11.22 -5.57 16.74
N SER A 85 11.14 -4.24 16.75
CA SER A 85 12.28 -3.29 16.75
C SER A 85 12.66 -2.82 18.14
#